data_AF-A0A832PMR0-F1
#
_entry.id   AF-A0A832PMR0-F1
#
_cell.length_a   1.000
_cell.length_b   1.000
_cell.length_c   1.000
_cell.angle_alpha   90.00
_cell.angle_beta   90.00
_cell.angle_gamma   90.00
#
_symmetry.space_group_name_H-M   'P 1'
#
loop_
_entity.id
_entity.type
_entity.pdbx_description
1 polymer ?
#
loop_
_entity_poly.entity_id
_entity_poly.type
_entity_poly.pdbx_seq_one_letter_code
_entity_poly.pdbx_strand_id
1 'polypeptide(L)'
;MIRKIKKSIITLANQFGYEIRRKPVSPSARELTHFESCLHLLANFRETLNIVQVGANDGAINDPLYGFISNYPKRTRVILCEPQAYLIPELEKNYEFHNDKFVFNGAIGPDPSLKLYRIKREFWPDCSAPYAQGWPEYRAPTGVTSSSYDHVLTWASNYYKGKLPPSDIIEDVSVDCVNMRELLRRAGMFASIDVLQIDAEGFDDQVIYASDIERFLPPVINFEYGNLPPQRAKELSKYLAGHGYVLSQHGIDGLAIHTSPKNKI
;
A
#
# COMPACT_ATOMS: atom_id res chain seq x y z
N MET A 1 5.03 8.61 21.48
CA MET A 1 4.63 7.79 20.31
C MET A 1 5.75 6.85 19.86
N ILE A 2 6.97 7.34 19.57
CA ILE A 2 8.18 6.54 19.19
C ILE A 2 8.47 5.34 20.12
N ARG A 3 8.31 5.49 21.44
CA ARG A 3 8.52 4.39 22.42
C ARG A 3 7.60 3.19 22.22
N LYS A 4 6.38 3.37 21.67
CA LYS A 4 5.44 2.27 21.43
C LYS A 4 5.84 1.44 20.22
N ILE A 5 6.36 2.04 19.14
CA ILE A 5 6.80 1.29 17.95
C ILE A 5 8.06 0.49 18.18
N LYS A 6 9.07 1.09 18.81
CA LYS A 6 10.27 0.32 19.16
C LYS A 6 9.87 -0.91 19.98
N LYS A 7 8.89 -0.76 20.87
CA LYS A 7 8.31 -1.88 21.61
C LYS A 7 7.57 -2.86 20.69
N SER A 8 6.76 -2.42 19.73
CA SER A 8 6.07 -3.31 18.78
C SER A 8 7.02 -4.07 17.85
N ILE A 9 8.08 -3.43 17.34
CA ILE A 9 9.10 -4.09 16.50
C ILE A 9 9.94 -5.05 17.36
N ILE A 10 10.31 -4.66 18.58
CA ILE A 10 10.93 -5.58 19.54
C ILE A 10 9.99 -6.72 19.87
N THR A 11 8.68 -6.48 20.02
CA THR A 11 7.68 -7.52 20.25
C THR A 11 7.62 -8.46 19.05
N LEU A 12 7.60 -7.95 17.82
CA LEU A 12 7.65 -8.77 16.60
C LEU A 12 8.93 -9.61 16.54
N ALA A 13 10.10 -8.99 16.75
CA ALA A 13 11.37 -9.72 16.77
C ALA A 13 11.43 -10.78 17.89
N ASN A 14 10.97 -10.43 19.10
CA ASN A 14 10.91 -11.35 20.24
C ASN A 14 9.93 -12.50 19.98
N GLN A 15 8.78 -12.23 19.34
CA GLN A 15 7.81 -13.26 18.96
C GLN A 15 8.42 -14.33 18.07
N PHE A 16 9.43 -13.96 17.28
CA PHE A 16 10.16 -14.89 16.43
C PHE A 16 11.54 -15.29 17.00
N GLY A 17 11.85 -14.95 18.26
CA GLY A 17 13.05 -15.42 18.97
C GLY A 17 14.33 -14.62 18.74
N TYR A 18 14.25 -13.37 18.26
CA TYR A 18 15.41 -12.52 17.98
C TYR A 18 15.53 -11.35 18.94
N GLU A 19 16.76 -11.01 19.31
CA GLU A 19 17.09 -9.80 20.06
C GLU A 19 17.49 -8.68 19.09
N ILE A 20 16.78 -7.55 19.11
CA ILE A 20 17.15 -6.37 18.31
C ILE A 20 18.29 -5.63 19.00
N ARG A 21 19.48 -5.66 18.39
CA ARG A 21 20.64 -4.85 18.82
C ARG A 21 20.90 -3.71 17.86
N ARG A 22 21.09 -2.50 18.39
CA ARG A 22 21.49 -1.34 17.60
C ARG A 22 22.98 -1.48 17.27
N LYS A 23 23.32 -1.72 16.01
CA LYS A 23 24.70 -1.59 15.54
C LYS A 23 24.98 -0.09 15.28
N PRO A 24 26.14 0.46 15.67
CA PRO A 24 26.52 1.80 15.22
C PRO A 24 26.56 1.78 13.69
N VAL A 25 25.67 2.56 13.09
CA VAL A 25 25.55 2.66 11.64
C VAL A 25 26.51 3.75 11.18
N SER A 26 27.14 3.57 10.01
CA SER A 26 27.88 4.64 9.35
C SER A 26 27.00 5.91 9.26
N PRO A 27 27.53 7.12 9.47
CA PRO A 27 26.79 8.37 9.28
C PRO A 27 26.13 8.50 7.89
N SER A 28 26.60 7.73 6.91
CA SER A 28 26.08 7.70 5.53
C SER A 28 24.99 6.65 5.27
N ALA A 29 24.64 5.80 6.24
CA ALA A 29 23.67 4.74 6.01
C ALA A 29 22.24 5.27 6.18
N ARG A 30 21.39 4.99 5.19
CA ARG A 30 19.96 5.31 5.25
C ARG A 30 19.31 4.56 6.42
N GLU A 31 18.60 5.27 7.29
CA GLU A 31 17.76 4.62 8.29
C GLU A 31 16.56 3.94 7.62
N LEU A 32 16.30 2.69 7.99
CA LEU A 32 15.13 1.96 7.52
C LEU A 32 13.86 2.53 8.16
N THR A 33 12.78 2.59 7.39
CA THR A 33 11.45 2.85 7.96
C THR A 33 11.03 1.69 8.86
N HIS A 34 10.01 1.92 9.70
CA HIS A 34 9.46 0.85 10.52
C HIS A 34 8.81 -0.25 9.68
N PHE A 35 8.20 0.10 8.55
CA PHE A 35 7.66 -0.87 7.61
C PHE A 35 8.77 -1.73 7.01
N GLU A 36 9.83 -1.11 6.47
CA GLU A 36 11.00 -1.80 5.94
C GLU A 36 11.65 -2.71 6.98
N SER A 37 11.75 -2.25 8.22
CA SER A 37 12.25 -3.05 9.34
C SER A 37 11.40 -4.32 9.54
N CYS A 38 10.07 -4.22 9.42
CA CYS A 38 9.18 -5.38 9.51
C CYS A 38 9.36 -6.33 8.31
N LEU A 39 9.52 -5.81 7.10
CA LEU A 39 9.79 -6.62 5.90
C LEU A 39 11.08 -7.44 6.07
N HIS A 40 12.17 -6.80 6.48
CA HIS A 40 13.44 -7.47 6.72
C HIS A 40 13.39 -8.46 7.88
N LEU A 41 12.63 -8.16 8.94
CA LEU A 41 12.39 -9.12 10.02
C LEU A 41 11.67 -10.35 9.49
N LEU A 42 10.52 -10.19 8.82
CA LEU A 42 9.77 -11.31 8.26
C LEU A 42 10.62 -12.14 7.27
N ALA A 43 11.43 -11.49 6.45
CA ALA A 43 12.36 -12.16 5.54
C ALA A 43 13.51 -12.90 6.24
N ASN A 44 13.76 -12.71 7.54
CA ASN A 44 14.66 -13.57 8.29
C ASN A 44 13.96 -14.83 8.83
N PHE A 45 12.63 -14.82 8.90
CA PHE A 45 11.83 -15.92 9.47
C PHE A 45 11.18 -16.82 8.44
N ARG A 46 10.90 -16.28 7.26
CA ARG A 46 10.24 -16.99 6.17
C ARG A 46 11.22 -17.19 5.04
N GLU A 47 11.21 -18.38 4.45
CA GLU A 47 11.96 -18.62 3.22
C GLU A 47 11.47 -17.72 2.08
N THR A 48 10.14 -17.63 1.94
CA THR A 48 9.42 -16.80 0.96
C THR A 48 8.30 -16.01 1.64
N LEU A 49 8.18 -14.72 1.30
CA LEU A 49 7.09 -13.86 1.77
C LEU A 49 5.98 -13.74 0.74
N ASN A 50 4.74 -13.85 1.21
CA ASN A 50 3.55 -13.60 0.39
C ASN A 50 3.06 -12.18 0.61
N ILE A 51 3.14 -11.35 -0.43
CA ILE A 51 2.86 -9.92 -0.36
C ILE A 51 1.66 -9.60 -1.24
N VAL A 52 0.70 -8.87 -0.68
CA VAL A 52 -0.36 -8.23 -1.46
C VAL A 52 -0.19 -6.73 -1.35
N GLN A 53 -0.16 -6.05 -2.50
CA GLN A 53 -0.14 -4.61 -2.62
C GLN A 53 -1.42 -4.13 -3.31
N VAL A 54 -2.12 -3.21 -2.65
CA VAL A 54 -3.33 -2.57 -3.17
C VAL A 54 -3.02 -1.10 -3.45
N GLY A 55 -3.27 -0.65 -4.67
CA GLY A 55 -2.89 0.69 -5.13
C GLY A 55 -1.42 0.74 -5.54
N ALA A 56 -1.02 -0.14 -6.46
CA ALA A 56 0.38 -0.24 -6.87
C ALA A 56 0.86 0.94 -7.74
N ASN A 57 -0.04 1.63 -8.44
CA ASN A 57 0.29 2.60 -9.48
C ASN A 57 1.25 1.99 -10.52
N ASP A 58 2.38 2.64 -10.84
CA ASP A 58 3.45 2.04 -11.64
C ASP A 58 4.34 1.05 -10.86
N GLY A 59 4.12 0.93 -9.56
CA GLY A 59 4.77 -0.03 -8.68
C GLY A 59 6.24 0.23 -8.44
N ALA A 60 6.77 1.40 -8.79
CA ALA A 60 8.18 1.72 -8.64
C ALA A 60 8.42 3.10 -8.03
N ILE A 61 7.79 4.14 -8.58
CA ILE A 61 8.04 5.51 -8.14
C ILE A 61 7.26 5.77 -6.86
N ASN A 62 7.98 6.16 -5.80
CA ASN A 62 7.43 6.38 -4.46
C ASN A 62 6.71 5.14 -3.89
N ASP A 63 7.14 3.95 -4.30
CA ASP A 63 6.58 2.68 -3.87
C ASP A 63 7.37 2.10 -2.68
N PRO A 64 6.73 1.81 -1.53
CA PRO A 64 7.45 1.34 -0.35
C PRO A 64 7.91 -0.13 -0.44
N LEU A 65 7.40 -0.90 -1.40
CA LEU A 65 7.72 -2.32 -1.58
C LEU A 65 8.74 -2.57 -2.70
N TYR A 66 8.74 -1.76 -3.76
CA TYR A 66 9.55 -1.99 -4.96
C TYR A 66 11.02 -2.29 -4.66
N GLY A 67 11.65 -1.45 -3.83
CA GLY A 67 13.05 -1.60 -3.45
C GLY A 67 13.31 -2.89 -2.66
N PHE A 68 12.39 -3.29 -1.78
CA PHE A 68 12.50 -4.53 -1.03
C PHE A 68 12.33 -5.75 -1.95
N ILE A 69 11.28 -5.78 -2.78
CA ILE A 69 10.99 -6.89 -3.70
C ILE A 69 12.12 -7.06 -4.71
N SER A 70 12.66 -5.96 -5.25
CA SER A 70 13.82 -5.97 -6.18
C SER A 70 15.08 -6.58 -5.56
N ASN A 71 15.28 -6.43 -4.25
CA ASN A 71 16.42 -7.01 -3.54
C ASN A 71 16.20 -8.48 -3.14
N TYR A 72 14.95 -8.94 -3.10
CA TYR A 72 14.58 -10.31 -2.69
C TYR A 72 13.63 -11.01 -3.68
N PRO A 73 13.87 -10.98 -5.00
CA PRO A 73 12.90 -11.45 -6.00
C PRO A 73 12.66 -12.97 -5.96
N LYS A 74 13.64 -13.75 -5.47
CA LYS A 74 13.50 -15.21 -5.27
C LYS A 74 12.85 -15.59 -3.94
N ARG A 75 12.59 -14.62 -3.09
CA ARG A 75 12.08 -14.81 -1.72
C ARG A 75 10.77 -14.07 -1.50
N THR A 76 10.13 -13.61 -2.56
CA THR A 76 8.85 -12.92 -2.52
C THR A 76 7.93 -13.50 -3.57
N ARG A 77 6.64 -13.54 -3.27
CA ARG A 77 5.54 -13.76 -4.20
C ARG A 77 4.61 -12.58 -4.05
N VAL A 78 4.28 -11.89 -5.14
CA VAL A 78 3.57 -10.60 -5.05
C VAL A 78 2.30 -10.60 -5.88
N ILE A 79 1.20 -10.15 -5.27
CA ILE A 79 -0.01 -9.75 -5.97
C ILE A 79 -0.07 -8.22 -5.96
N LEU A 80 -0.11 -7.61 -7.14
CA LEU A 80 -0.16 -6.16 -7.35
C LEU A 80 -1.54 -5.78 -7.87
N CYS A 81 -2.29 -4.95 -7.14
CA CYS A 81 -3.60 -4.48 -7.57
C CYS A 81 -3.52 -3.00 -7.98
N GLU A 82 -3.92 -2.69 -9.21
CA GLU A 82 -3.98 -1.32 -9.73
C GLU A 82 -5.28 -1.11 -10.52
N PRO A 83 -6.19 -0.21 -10.09
CA PRO A 83 -7.45 0.01 -10.80
C PRO A 83 -7.30 0.76 -12.13
N GLN A 84 -6.25 1.56 -12.32
CA GLN A 84 -6.06 2.36 -13.53
C GLN A 84 -5.42 1.53 -14.65
N ALA A 85 -6.24 1.06 -15.59
CA ALA A 85 -5.84 0.15 -16.67
C ALA A 85 -4.62 0.62 -17.50
N TYR A 86 -4.44 1.94 -17.67
CA TYR A 86 -3.30 2.49 -18.43
C TYR A 86 -1.95 2.36 -17.71
N LEU A 87 -1.93 2.11 -16.39
CA LEU A 87 -0.69 1.89 -15.64
C LEU A 87 -0.22 0.44 -15.70
N ILE A 88 -1.11 -0.50 -16.04
CA ILE A 88 -0.79 -1.93 -16.08
C ILE A 88 0.44 -2.24 -16.95
N PRO A 89 0.62 -1.65 -18.15
CA PRO A 89 1.84 -1.85 -18.93
C PRO A 89 3.12 -1.36 -18.23
N GLU A 90 3.09 -0.21 -17.56
CA GLU A 90 4.25 0.30 -16.82
C GLU A 90 4.52 -0.52 -15.56
N LEU A 91 3.48 -0.94 -14.85
CA LEU A 91 3.58 -1.82 -13.69
C LEU A 91 4.19 -3.18 -14.05
N GLU A 92 3.69 -3.81 -15.13
CA GLU A 92 4.22 -5.08 -15.65
C GLU A 92 5.69 -4.95 -16.06
N LYS A 93 6.03 -3.86 -16.74
CA LYS A 93 7.41 -3.55 -17.15
C LYS A 93 8.33 -3.34 -15.94
N ASN A 94 7.90 -2.56 -14.95
CA ASN A 94 8.68 -2.31 -13.74
C ASN A 94 8.91 -3.61 -12.96
N TYR A 95 7.97 -4.54 -12.99
CA TYR A 95 8.10 -5.85 -12.35
C TYR A 95 8.55 -6.97 -13.30
N GLU A 96 9.12 -6.68 -14.48
CA GLU A 96 9.59 -7.71 -15.43
C GLU A 96 10.64 -8.65 -14.80
N PHE A 97 11.40 -8.14 -13.83
CA PHE A 97 12.41 -8.89 -13.09
C PHE A 97 11.82 -9.95 -12.15
N HIS A 98 10.52 -9.87 -11.83
CA HIS A 98 9.86 -10.70 -10.83
C HIS A 98 8.96 -11.76 -11.49
N ASN A 99 9.40 -13.02 -11.42
CA ASN A 99 8.68 -14.13 -12.06
C ASN A 99 7.42 -14.56 -11.27
N ASP A 100 7.48 -14.53 -9.94
CA ASP A 100 6.36 -14.94 -9.09
C ASP A 100 5.45 -13.75 -8.75
N LYS A 101 4.86 -13.15 -9.79
CA LYS A 101 3.91 -12.03 -9.66
C LYS A 101 2.56 -12.32 -10.30
N PHE A 102 1.52 -11.67 -9.80
CA PHE A 102 0.22 -11.55 -10.45
C PHE A 102 -0.25 -10.10 -10.39
N VAL A 103 -0.58 -9.53 -11.56
CA VAL A 103 -1.12 -8.18 -11.66
C VAL A 103 -2.63 -8.26 -11.83
N PHE A 104 -3.37 -7.61 -10.93
CA PHE A 104 -4.81 -7.48 -10.99
C PHE A 104 -5.17 -6.04 -11.38
N ASN A 105 -5.83 -5.88 -12.54
CA ASN A 105 -6.39 -4.60 -12.92
C ASN A 105 -7.78 -4.41 -12.31
N GLY A 106 -7.82 -3.83 -11.10
CA GLY A 106 -9.05 -3.57 -10.36
C GLY A 106 -8.78 -3.06 -8.96
N ALA A 107 -9.85 -2.78 -8.23
CA ALA A 107 -9.82 -2.33 -6.84
C ALA A 107 -10.15 -3.46 -5.87
N ILE A 108 -9.82 -3.24 -4.59
CA ILE A 108 -10.25 -4.08 -3.48
C ILE A 108 -11.29 -3.34 -2.65
N GLY A 109 -12.44 -3.95 -2.42
CA GLY A 109 -13.55 -3.26 -1.74
C GLY A 109 -14.78 -4.15 -1.53
N PRO A 110 -15.85 -3.57 -0.93
CA PRO A 110 -17.05 -4.31 -0.56
C PRO A 110 -17.99 -4.59 -1.74
N ASP A 111 -18.00 -3.71 -2.74
CA ASP A 111 -18.90 -3.75 -3.90
C ASP A 111 -18.21 -4.35 -5.14
N PRO A 112 -18.94 -4.94 -6.10
CA PRO A 112 -18.38 -5.55 -7.30
C PRO A 112 -17.79 -4.53 -8.30
N SER A 113 -18.06 -3.25 -8.09
CA SER A 113 -17.50 -2.16 -8.89
C SER A 113 -17.23 -0.96 -8.00
N LEU A 114 -16.13 -0.26 -8.25
CA LEU A 114 -15.80 1.00 -7.56
C LEU A 114 -15.80 2.15 -8.56
N LYS A 115 -16.45 3.25 -8.20
CA LYS A 115 -16.31 4.52 -8.93
C LYS A 115 -15.08 5.25 -8.41
N LEU A 116 -14.19 5.62 -9.32
CA LEU A 116 -13.02 6.45 -9.05
C LEU A 116 -13.10 7.73 -9.87
N TYR A 117 -12.52 8.78 -9.33
CA TYR A 117 -12.30 10.06 -9.98
C TYR A 117 -10.81 10.19 -10.27
N ARG A 118 -10.47 10.70 -11.45
CA ARG A 118 -9.09 10.87 -11.88
C ARG A 118 -8.92 12.09 -12.76
N ILE A 119 -7.69 12.57 -12.89
CA ILE A 119 -7.34 13.61 -13.85
C ILE A 119 -7.34 13.01 -15.26
N LYS A 120 -8.12 13.61 -16.17
CA LYS A 120 -8.16 13.28 -17.59
C LYS A 120 -6.76 13.37 -18.19
N ARG A 121 -6.42 12.37 -19.02
CA ARG A 121 -5.06 12.14 -19.51
C ARG A 121 -4.48 13.31 -20.29
N GLU A 122 -5.31 13.97 -21.10
CA GLU A 122 -4.90 15.11 -21.93
C GLU A 122 -4.45 16.34 -21.11
N PHE A 123 -4.72 16.38 -19.79
CA PHE A 123 -4.31 17.47 -18.90
C PHE A 123 -3.13 17.11 -17.97
N TRP A 124 -2.59 15.90 -18.05
CA TRP A 124 -1.38 15.53 -17.31
C TRP A 124 -0.18 16.47 -17.60
N PRO A 125 0.08 16.95 -18.83
CA PRO A 125 1.20 17.84 -19.11
C PRO A 125 1.12 19.18 -18.36
N ASP A 126 -0.10 19.61 -18.04
CA ASP A 126 -0.39 20.88 -17.35
C ASP A 126 -0.35 20.73 -15.82
N CYS A 127 -0.11 19.52 -15.29
CA CYS A 127 0.01 19.26 -13.88
C CYS A 127 1.44 19.48 -13.40
N SER A 128 1.62 20.34 -12.39
CA SER A 128 2.91 20.66 -11.80
C SER A 128 2.86 20.54 -10.28
N ALA A 129 3.32 19.39 -9.80
CA ALA A 129 3.46 19.09 -8.38
C ALA A 129 4.94 19.14 -7.97
N PRO A 130 5.37 20.08 -7.09
CA PRO A 130 6.77 20.22 -6.70
C PRO A 130 7.41 18.95 -6.12
N TYR A 131 6.61 18.11 -5.44
CA TYR A 131 7.07 16.84 -4.88
C TYR A 131 7.36 15.77 -5.94
N ALA A 132 6.83 15.94 -7.16
CA ALA A 132 6.97 15.00 -8.28
C ALA A 132 8.00 15.47 -9.32
N GLN A 133 8.91 16.38 -8.92
CA GLN A 133 9.94 16.89 -9.83
C GLN A 133 10.81 15.74 -10.36
N GLY A 134 10.87 15.60 -11.69
CA GLY A 134 11.65 14.56 -12.36
C GLY A 134 10.92 13.23 -12.53
N TRP A 135 9.66 13.12 -12.08
CA TRP A 135 8.84 11.94 -12.35
C TRP A 135 8.29 11.99 -13.78
N PRO A 136 7.92 10.83 -14.36
CA PRO A 136 7.09 10.79 -15.56
C PRO A 136 5.82 11.59 -15.37
N GLU A 137 5.39 12.25 -16.45
CA GLU A 137 4.22 13.14 -16.46
C GLU A 137 2.94 12.48 -15.89
N TYR A 138 2.77 11.18 -16.16
CA TYR A 138 1.61 10.43 -15.67
C TYR A 138 1.61 10.28 -14.15
N ARG A 139 2.77 10.25 -13.49
CA ARG A 139 2.89 9.64 -12.17
C ARG A 139 2.19 10.43 -11.07
N ALA A 140 2.27 11.75 -11.09
CA ALA A 140 1.61 12.57 -10.08
C ALA A 140 0.08 12.62 -10.28
N PRO A 141 -0.45 12.89 -11.49
CA PRO A 141 -1.89 12.85 -11.75
C PRO A 141 -2.55 11.48 -11.52
N THR A 142 -1.83 10.38 -11.73
CA THR A 142 -2.36 9.03 -11.47
C THR A 142 -2.23 8.62 -10.01
N GLY A 143 -1.33 9.26 -9.25
CA GLY A 143 -1.19 9.08 -7.82
C GLY A 143 -2.49 9.45 -7.12
N VAL A 144 -3.04 10.63 -7.39
CA VAL A 144 -4.21 11.18 -6.69
C VAL A 144 -5.56 10.55 -7.04
N THR A 145 -5.60 9.50 -7.86
CA THR A 145 -6.87 8.85 -8.26
C THR A 145 -7.58 8.28 -7.04
N SER A 146 -8.81 8.71 -6.77
CA SER A 146 -9.51 8.37 -5.53
C SER A 146 -11.02 8.15 -5.74
N SER A 147 -11.66 7.45 -4.82
CA SER A 147 -13.13 7.35 -4.75
C SER A 147 -13.78 8.66 -4.25
N SER A 148 -12.98 9.63 -3.80
CA SER A 148 -13.44 10.95 -3.36
C SER A 148 -13.20 12.01 -4.45
N TYR A 149 -14.28 12.55 -5.02
CA TYR A 149 -14.19 13.65 -5.98
C TYR A 149 -13.48 14.87 -5.39
N ASP A 150 -13.81 15.24 -4.15
CA ASP A 150 -13.25 16.41 -3.48
C ASP A 150 -11.74 16.27 -3.23
N HIS A 151 -11.24 15.05 -3.01
CA HIS A 151 -9.82 14.77 -2.86
C HIS A 151 -9.08 15.10 -4.18
N VAL A 152 -9.57 14.57 -5.30
CA VAL A 152 -9.01 14.83 -6.64
C VAL A 152 -9.12 16.30 -7.01
N LEU A 153 -10.26 16.94 -6.72
CA LEU A 153 -10.48 18.37 -6.97
C LEU A 153 -9.54 19.26 -6.18
N THR A 154 -9.30 18.92 -4.90
CA THR A 154 -8.36 19.66 -4.05
C THR A 154 -6.95 19.58 -4.63
N TRP A 155 -6.52 18.38 -5.04
CA TRP A 155 -5.23 18.21 -5.68
C TRP A 155 -5.12 18.98 -6.99
N ALA A 156 -6.12 18.86 -7.86
CA ALA A 156 -6.18 19.57 -9.14
C ALA A 156 -6.09 21.08 -8.94
N SER A 157 -6.81 21.63 -7.96
CA SER A 157 -6.80 23.06 -7.64
C SER A 157 -5.42 23.57 -7.20
N ASN A 158 -4.61 22.73 -6.56
CA ASN A 158 -3.27 23.09 -6.10
C ASN A 158 -2.21 22.94 -7.19
N TYR A 159 -2.34 21.93 -8.05
CA TYR A 159 -1.24 21.49 -8.92
C TYR A 159 -1.50 21.60 -10.42
N TYR A 160 -2.75 21.74 -10.89
CA TYR A 160 -3.03 22.07 -12.29
C TYR A 160 -2.69 23.53 -12.59
N LYS A 161 -2.02 23.79 -13.72
CA LYS A 161 -1.57 25.12 -14.16
C LYS A 161 -2.16 25.55 -15.51
N GLY A 162 -3.06 24.76 -16.07
CA GLY A 162 -3.74 25.09 -17.31
C GLY A 162 -4.88 26.11 -17.12
N LYS A 163 -5.64 26.35 -18.19
CA LYS A 163 -6.60 27.45 -18.27
C LYS A 163 -8.01 27.10 -17.82
N LEU A 164 -8.35 25.80 -17.77
CA LEU A 164 -9.69 25.35 -17.43
C LEU A 164 -9.92 25.37 -15.90
N PRO A 165 -11.18 25.42 -15.45
CA PRO A 165 -11.51 25.09 -14.07
C PRO A 165 -11.00 23.69 -13.69
N PRO A 166 -10.43 23.49 -12.48
CA PRO A 166 -9.98 22.17 -12.03
C PRO A 166 -11.06 21.07 -12.04
N SER A 167 -12.33 21.43 -11.91
CA SER A 167 -13.47 20.50 -12.04
C SER A 167 -13.57 19.87 -13.42
N ASP A 168 -13.16 20.60 -14.46
CA ASP A 168 -13.41 20.25 -15.87
C ASP A 168 -12.38 19.25 -16.39
N ILE A 169 -11.26 19.11 -15.68
CA ILE A 169 -10.19 18.15 -15.99
C ILE A 169 -10.36 16.81 -15.25
N ILE A 170 -11.41 16.66 -14.45
CA ILE A 170 -11.70 15.42 -13.72
C ILE A 170 -12.73 14.61 -14.49
N GLU A 171 -12.52 13.30 -14.55
CA GLU A 171 -13.48 12.33 -15.06
C GLU A 171 -13.73 11.24 -14.03
N ASP A 172 -14.89 10.58 -14.10
CA ASP A 172 -15.15 9.36 -13.35
C ASP A 172 -15.01 8.10 -14.22
N VAL A 173 -14.53 7.04 -13.59
CA VAL A 173 -14.36 5.72 -14.18
C VAL A 173 -14.88 4.67 -13.21
N SER A 174 -15.55 3.65 -13.72
CA SER A 174 -15.93 2.47 -12.94
C SER A 174 -14.95 1.33 -13.22
N VAL A 175 -14.42 0.73 -12.16
CA VAL A 175 -13.44 -0.36 -12.24
C VAL A 175 -13.99 -1.64 -11.58
N ASP A 176 -13.52 -2.80 -12.04
CA ASP A 176 -13.79 -4.08 -11.37
C ASP A 176 -13.29 -4.00 -9.93
N CYS A 177 -14.09 -4.50 -9.00
CA CYS A 177 -13.79 -4.44 -7.58
C CYS A 177 -14.14 -5.78 -6.93
N VAL A 178 -13.19 -6.32 -6.18
CA VAL A 178 -13.33 -7.64 -5.54
C VAL A 178 -12.88 -7.57 -4.09
N ASN A 179 -13.35 -8.50 -3.25
CA ASN A 179 -12.76 -8.67 -1.93
C ASN A 179 -11.45 -9.48 -2.01
N MET A 180 -10.69 -9.49 -0.91
CA MET A 180 -9.39 -10.17 -0.86
C MET A 180 -9.47 -11.68 -1.12
N ARG A 181 -10.58 -12.35 -0.74
CA ARG A 181 -10.74 -13.78 -1.02
C ARG A 181 -10.78 -14.06 -2.50
N GLU A 182 -11.56 -13.26 -3.23
CA GLU A 182 -11.70 -13.41 -4.67
C GLU A 182 -10.39 -13.05 -5.39
N LEU A 183 -9.68 -12.01 -4.93
CA LEU A 183 -8.34 -11.69 -5.44
C LEU A 183 -7.38 -12.89 -5.32
N LEU A 184 -7.24 -13.46 -4.11
CA LEU A 184 -6.36 -14.60 -3.88
C LEU A 184 -6.79 -15.83 -4.70
N ARG A 185 -8.10 -16.04 -4.87
CA ARG A 185 -8.64 -17.13 -5.71
C ARG A 185 -8.28 -16.94 -7.19
N ARG A 186 -8.40 -15.71 -7.71
CA ARG A 186 -8.03 -15.38 -9.11
C ARG A 186 -6.54 -15.52 -9.35
N ALA A 187 -5.72 -15.06 -8.40
CA ALA A 187 -4.27 -15.17 -8.50
C ALA A 187 -3.80 -16.63 -8.43
N GLY A 188 -4.40 -17.43 -7.53
CA GLY A 188 -4.01 -18.83 -7.36
C GLY A 188 -2.58 -19.05 -6.85
N MET A 189 -1.91 -18.01 -6.35
CA MET A 189 -0.48 -18.04 -5.99
C MET A 189 -0.21 -18.48 -4.55
N PHE A 190 -1.04 -18.04 -3.61
CA PHE A 190 -0.91 -18.34 -2.19
C PHE A 190 -2.22 -18.11 -1.43
N ALA A 191 -2.37 -18.78 -0.27
CA ALA A 191 -3.57 -18.69 0.58
C ALA A 191 -3.34 -17.93 1.90
N SER A 192 -2.09 -17.55 2.20
CA SER A 192 -1.72 -16.78 3.39
C SER A 192 -1.00 -15.50 2.97
N ILE A 193 -1.29 -14.39 3.64
CA ILE A 193 -0.68 -13.09 3.41
C ILE A 193 0.29 -12.83 4.57
N ASP A 194 1.57 -12.57 4.26
CA ASP A 194 2.56 -12.16 5.26
C ASP A 194 2.60 -10.62 5.40
N VAL A 195 2.41 -9.92 4.29
CA VAL A 195 2.41 -8.46 4.21
C VAL A 195 1.24 -7.99 3.36
N LEU A 196 0.43 -7.09 3.91
CA LEU A 196 -0.59 -6.35 3.19
C LEU A 196 -0.18 -4.87 3.14
N GLN A 197 0.16 -4.38 1.96
CA GLN A 197 0.42 -2.96 1.68
C GLN A 197 -0.79 -2.35 1.00
N ILE A 198 -1.22 -1.18 1.46
CA ILE A 198 -2.38 -0.47 0.92
C ILE A 198 -1.99 1.00 0.73
N ASP A 199 -2.32 1.53 -0.43
CA ASP A 199 -2.25 2.96 -0.73
C ASP A 199 -3.43 3.29 -1.67
N ALA A 200 -4.61 3.49 -1.08
CA ALA A 200 -5.86 3.61 -1.81
C ALA A 200 -6.45 5.03 -1.76
N GLU A 201 -5.59 6.04 -1.55
CA GLU A 201 -5.90 7.47 -1.58
C GLU A 201 -7.18 7.81 -0.80
N GLY A 202 -7.24 7.31 0.45
CA GLY A 202 -8.35 7.54 1.38
C GLY A 202 -9.47 6.49 1.37
N PHE A 203 -9.31 5.39 0.63
CA PHE A 203 -10.21 4.22 0.66
C PHE A 203 -9.63 3.04 1.48
N ASP A 204 -8.51 3.26 2.17
CA ASP A 204 -7.70 2.25 2.85
C ASP A 204 -8.43 1.42 3.90
N ASP A 205 -9.28 2.03 4.73
CA ASP A 205 -10.10 1.31 5.71
C ASP A 205 -11.08 0.34 5.04
N GLN A 206 -11.68 0.71 3.91
CA GLN A 206 -12.59 -0.13 3.15
C GLN A 206 -11.87 -1.31 2.51
N VAL A 207 -10.64 -1.10 2.01
CA VAL A 207 -9.75 -2.19 1.57
C VAL A 207 -9.51 -3.15 2.74
N ILE A 208 -9.17 -2.64 3.93
CA ILE A 208 -8.92 -3.45 5.12
C ILE A 208 -10.17 -4.23 5.54
N TYR A 209 -11.35 -3.62 5.53
CA TYR A 209 -12.61 -4.30 5.84
C TYR A 209 -12.94 -5.38 4.80
N ALA A 210 -12.64 -5.14 3.52
CA ALA A 210 -12.78 -6.12 2.44
C ALA A 210 -11.66 -7.20 2.43
N SER A 211 -10.70 -7.11 3.36
CA SER A 211 -9.53 -7.99 3.42
C SER A 211 -9.67 -9.21 4.31
N ASP A 212 -10.85 -9.49 4.90
CA ASP A 212 -11.12 -10.69 5.72
C ASP A 212 -10.01 -10.91 6.78
N ILE A 213 -9.72 -9.84 7.54
CA ILE A 213 -8.59 -9.76 8.48
C ILE A 213 -8.66 -10.87 9.52
N GLU A 214 -9.84 -11.21 10.00
CA GLU A 214 -10.10 -12.32 10.93
C GLU A 214 -9.58 -13.68 10.43
N ARG A 215 -9.64 -13.92 9.11
CA ARG A 215 -9.17 -15.16 8.48
C ARG A 215 -7.68 -15.09 8.14
N PHE A 216 -7.29 -14.06 7.38
CA PHE A 216 -5.94 -14.02 6.83
C PHE A 216 -4.92 -13.59 7.86
N LEU A 217 -5.30 -12.77 8.83
CA LEU A 217 -4.46 -12.22 9.91
C LEU A 217 -3.02 -11.93 9.43
N PRO A 218 -2.82 -11.03 8.44
CA PRO A 218 -1.48 -10.70 7.99
C PRO A 218 -0.63 -10.20 9.16
N PRO A 219 0.58 -10.73 9.40
CA PRO A 219 1.47 -10.25 10.45
C PRO A 219 1.72 -8.74 10.41
N VAL A 220 1.82 -8.19 9.20
CA VAL A 220 2.08 -6.77 8.94
C VAL A 220 1.06 -6.24 7.95
N ILE A 221 0.41 -5.13 8.33
CA ILE A 221 -0.44 -4.33 7.45
C ILE A 221 0.10 -2.91 7.48
N ASN A 222 0.49 -2.38 6.32
CA ASN A 222 0.87 -0.98 6.16
C ASN A 222 -0.13 -0.32 5.20
N PHE A 223 -0.59 0.87 5.56
CA PHE A 223 -1.69 1.54 4.87
C PHE A 223 -1.57 3.05 4.99
N GLU A 224 -2.18 3.80 4.08
CA GLU A 224 -2.22 5.24 4.19
C GLU A 224 -3.28 5.66 5.24
N TYR A 225 -2.82 6.36 6.27
CA TYR A 225 -3.66 6.85 7.36
C TYR A 225 -4.05 8.31 7.17
N GLY A 226 -3.19 9.11 6.52
CA GLY A 226 -3.29 10.57 6.41
C GLY A 226 -4.53 11.05 5.68
N ASN A 227 -5.01 10.27 4.71
CA ASN A 227 -6.19 10.59 3.91
C ASN A 227 -7.52 10.11 4.52
N LEU A 228 -7.49 9.46 5.71
CA LEU A 228 -8.72 9.04 6.40
C LEU A 228 -9.30 10.16 7.27
N PRO A 229 -10.61 10.44 7.17
CA PRO A 229 -11.29 11.30 8.13
C PRO A 229 -11.12 10.79 9.57
N PRO A 230 -11.00 11.68 10.59
CA PRO A 230 -10.70 11.28 11.97
C PRO A 230 -11.61 10.19 12.55
N GLN A 231 -12.89 10.20 12.18
CA GLN A 231 -13.86 9.20 12.63
C GLN A 231 -13.59 7.81 12.03
N ARG A 232 -13.36 7.73 10.71
CA ARG A 232 -12.99 6.48 10.02
C ARG A 232 -11.66 5.93 10.54
N ALA A 233 -10.69 6.81 10.77
CA ALA A 233 -9.40 6.44 11.32
C ALA A 233 -9.50 5.84 12.73
N LYS A 234 -10.38 6.41 13.58
CA LYS A 234 -10.69 5.88 14.92
C LYS A 234 -11.40 4.53 14.86
N GLU A 235 -12.35 4.37 13.94
CA GLU A 235 -13.06 3.11 13.72
C GLU A 235 -12.13 2.00 13.23
N LEU A 236 -11.29 2.30 12.23
CA LEU A 236 -10.26 1.39 11.72
C LEU A 236 -9.30 0.97 12.84
N SER A 237 -8.85 1.92 13.67
CA SER A 237 -7.98 1.64 14.81
C SER A 237 -8.63 0.69 15.81
N LYS A 238 -9.92 0.90 16.11
CA LYS A 238 -10.69 0.01 17.01
C LYS A 238 -10.87 -1.38 16.39
N TYR A 239 -11.18 -1.44 15.10
CA TYR A 239 -11.36 -2.68 14.35
C TYR A 239 -10.09 -3.53 14.36
N LEU A 240 -8.95 -2.95 13.97
CA LEU A 240 -7.66 -3.65 13.96
C LEU A 240 -7.21 -4.06 15.38
N ALA A 241 -7.41 -3.19 16.38
CA ALA A 241 -7.12 -3.55 17.77
C ALA A 241 -7.99 -4.73 18.27
N GLY A 242 -9.26 -4.78 17.86
CA GLY A 242 -10.16 -5.91 18.14
C GLY A 242 -9.68 -7.24 17.55
N HIS A 243 -8.88 -7.19 16.47
CA HIS A 243 -8.25 -8.34 15.82
C HIS A 243 -6.82 -8.60 16.30
N GLY A 244 -6.40 -8.01 17.42
CA GLY A 244 -5.10 -8.29 18.03
C GLY A 244 -3.92 -7.53 17.40
N TYR A 245 -4.18 -6.48 16.62
CA TYR A 245 -3.14 -5.62 16.07
C TYR A 245 -2.75 -4.49 17.03
N VAL A 246 -1.46 -4.15 17.05
CA VAL A 246 -0.96 -2.91 17.62
C VAL A 246 -0.65 -1.94 16.47
N LEU A 247 -1.29 -0.78 16.51
CA LEU A 247 -1.14 0.25 15.50
C LEU A 247 -0.11 1.29 15.90
N SER A 248 0.53 1.85 14.88
CA SER A 248 1.40 3.00 14.96
C SER A 248 1.25 3.88 13.73
N GLN A 249 1.36 5.20 13.91
CA GLN A 249 1.27 6.17 12.82
C GLN A 249 2.63 6.85 12.61
N HIS A 250 3.01 7.03 11.35
CA HIS A 250 4.26 7.62 10.90
C HIS A 250 4.01 8.61 9.76
N GLY A 251 3.87 9.89 10.10
CA GLY A 251 3.45 10.89 9.13
C GLY A 251 2.06 10.54 8.60
N ILE A 252 1.97 10.31 7.29
CA ILE A 252 0.73 9.92 6.63
C ILE A 252 0.47 8.41 6.68
N ASP A 253 1.43 7.58 7.09
CA ASP A 253 1.27 6.12 7.07
C ASP A 253 0.81 5.56 8.42
N GLY A 254 0.05 4.48 8.35
CA GLY A 254 -0.31 3.60 9.45
C GLY A 254 0.37 2.23 9.30
N LEU A 255 0.96 1.72 10.38
CA LEU A 255 1.54 0.38 10.47
C LEU A 255 0.85 -0.39 11.59
N ALA A 256 0.23 -1.51 11.24
CA ALA A 256 -0.41 -2.44 12.17
C ALA A 256 0.36 -3.77 12.20
N ILE A 257 0.74 -4.20 13.41
CA ILE A 257 1.49 -5.43 13.63
C ILE A 257 0.66 -6.37 14.52
N HIS A 258 0.46 -7.60 14.07
CA HIS A 258 -0.30 -8.59 14.84
C HIS A 258 0.49 -9.07 16.08
N THR A 259 -0.18 -9.19 17.24
CA THR A 259 0.50 -9.45 18.53
C THR A 259 0.61 -10.91 18.94
N SER A 260 0.02 -11.84 18.18
CA SER A 260 0.11 -13.27 18.47
C SER A 260 0.79 -14.03 17.34
N PRO A 261 1.65 -15.02 17.65
CA PRO A 261 2.20 -15.89 16.62
C PRO A 261 1.06 -16.66 15.96
N LYS A 262 1.02 -16.68 14.61
CA LYS A 262 0.46 -17.87 13.97
C LYS A 262 1.38 -19.01 14.38
N ASN A 263 0.82 -19.94 15.14
CA ASN A 263 1.45 -21.21 15.45
C ASN A 263 2.04 -21.82 14.17
N LYS A 264 3.22 -22.43 14.36
CA LYS A 264 3.94 -23.33 13.47
C LYS A 264 3.00 -24.04 12.48
N ILE A 265 3.29 -23.88 11.19
CA ILE A 265 3.10 -24.97 10.23
C ILE A 265 4.49 -25.53 9.99
#